data_AF-A0A820Z4X0-F1
#
_entry.id   AF-A0A820Z4X0-F1
#
_cell.length_a   1.000
_cell.length_b   1.000
_cell.length_c   1.000
_cell.angle_alpha   90.00
_cell.angle_beta   90.00
_cell.angle_gamma   90.00
#
_symmetry.space_group_name_H-M   'P 1'
#
loop_
_entity.id
_entity.type
_entity.pdbx_description
1 polymer ?
#
loop_
_entity_poly.entity_id
_entity_poly.type
_entity_poly.pdbx_seq_one_letter_code
_entity_poly.pdbx_strand_id
1 'polypeptide(L)'
;PNSDNHIAGSMININENEIYQTIDGFGYTLTGGSAMHLNNLDRTTRAQILQELFNTDNNSIGVSYLRLSIGASDLDEIVFSYNDLPPGQTDQNMTHFDLGHDRLHLIPILKEILAINPSIKLMGSPWSPPIWMKTNTNSVGGSLLTEFYDAYALYFVRYIQEMQKEGITIDA
;
A
#
# COMPACT_ATOMS: atom_id res chain seq x y z
N PRO A 1 -7.31 19.33 62.68
CA PRO A 1 -8.10 19.32 61.43
C PRO A 1 -7.37 20.09 60.32
N ASN A 2 -6.63 19.35 59.49
CA ASN A 2 -6.48 19.63 58.06
C ASN A 2 -5.90 18.34 57.48
N SER A 3 -6.82 17.51 56.99
CA SER A 3 -6.54 16.32 56.22
C SER A 3 -6.10 16.77 54.83
N ASP A 4 -4.79 16.80 54.59
CA ASP A 4 -4.23 16.90 53.24
C ASP A 4 -4.50 15.59 52.52
N ASN A 5 -5.72 15.50 52.00
CA ASN A 5 -6.18 14.42 51.15
C ASN A 5 -5.65 14.71 49.73
N HIS A 6 -4.35 14.53 49.54
CA HIS A 6 -3.79 14.49 48.20
C HIS A 6 -4.41 13.29 47.48
N ILE A 7 -5.17 13.57 46.42
CA ILE A 7 -5.64 12.55 45.48
C ILE A 7 -4.40 11.85 44.97
N ALA A 8 -4.18 10.60 45.38
CA ALA A 8 -3.16 9.74 44.81
C ALA A 8 -3.52 9.56 43.33
N GLY A 9 -2.92 10.38 42.47
CA GLY A 9 -3.07 10.23 41.03
C GLY A 9 -2.56 8.85 40.61
N SER A 10 -3.23 8.23 39.65
CA SER A 10 -2.79 6.95 39.11
C SER A 10 -1.35 7.07 38.59
N MET A 11 -0.46 6.24 39.11
CA MET A 11 0.95 6.18 38.68
C MET A 11 1.09 5.18 37.53
N ILE A 12 1.75 5.59 36.44
CA ILE A 12 2.15 4.71 35.34
C ILE A 12 3.63 4.41 35.53
N ASN A 13 3.97 3.12 35.71
CA ASN A 13 5.34 2.65 35.86
C ASN A 13 5.82 2.04 34.54
N ILE A 14 6.98 2.50 34.06
CA ILE A 14 7.64 1.99 32.86
C ILE A 14 8.92 1.26 33.30
N ASN A 15 9.07 -0.01 32.90
CA ASN A 15 10.28 -0.81 33.16
C ASN A 15 11.02 -1.09 31.84
N GLU A 16 12.09 -0.35 31.57
CA GLU A 16 12.87 -0.47 30.32
C GLU A 16 13.62 -1.81 30.18
N ASN A 17 13.71 -2.61 31.25
CA ASN A 17 14.33 -3.94 31.21
C ASN A 17 13.34 -5.05 30.78
N GLU A 18 12.05 -4.73 30.67
CA GLU A 18 11.02 -5.65 30.17
C GLU A 18 10.71 -5.34 28.70
N ILE A 19 11.27 -6.14 27.79
CA ILE A 19 11.15 -5.95 26.34
C ILE A 19 10.11 -6.93 25.77
N TYR A 20 9.24 -6.42 24.88
CA TYR A 20 8.21 -7.19 24.17
C TYR A 20 8.49 -7.18 22.66
N GLN A 21 7.43 -7.17 21.83
CA GLN A 21 7.56 -7.13 20.38
C GLN A 21 8.22 -5.83 19.89
N THR A 22 8.94 -5.94 18.79
CA THR A 22 9.35 -4.78 17.99
C THR A 22 8.16 -4.27 17.17
N ILE A 23 8.14 -2.98 16.89
CA ILE A 23 7.13 -2.35 16.04
C ILE A 23 7.78 -1.99 14.71
N ASP A 24 7.21 -2.48 13.62
CA ASP A 24 7.73 -2.25 12.26
C ASP A 24 7.50 -0.84 11.75
N GLY A 25 6.39 -0.21 12.15
CA GLY A 25 6.03 1.13 11.74
C GLY A 25 4.54 1.43 11.92
N PHE A 26 4.16 2.65 11.57
CA PHE A 26 2.78 3.13 11.58
C PHE A 26 2.46 3.87 10.29
N GLY A 27 1.20 3.80 9.87
CA GLY A 27 0.70 4.56 8.73
C GLY A 27 -0.67 4.10 8.27
N TYR A 28 -0.89 4.13 6.95
CA TYR A 28 -2.20 3.97 6.33
C TYR A 28 -2.09 3.41 4.91
N THR A 29 -3.23 3.30 4.22
CA THR A 29 -3.25 2.87 2.81
C THR A 29 -3.06 4.07 1.88
N LEU A 30 -2.11 3.98 0.94
CA LEU A 30 -2.04 4.89 -0.20
C LEU A 30 -2.79 4.25 -1.37
N THR A 31 -4.04 4.66 -1.57
CA THR A 31 -4.88 4.17 -2.68
C THR A 31 -4.60 4.92 -3.97
N GLY A 32 -4.97 4.37 -5.13
CA GLY A 32 -4.82 5.08 -6.40
C GLY A 32 -5.63 6.38 -6.44
N GLY A 33 -6.83 6.43 -5.83
CA GLY A 33 -7.59 7.68 -5.67
C GLY A 33 -6.86 8.72 -4.80
N SER A 34 -6.21 8.30 -3.72
CA SER A 34 -5.40 9.19 -2.88
C SER A 34 -4.18 9.73 -3.65
N ALA A 35 -3.51 8.86 -4.40
CA ALA A 35 -2.41 9.25 -5.27
C ALA A 35 -2.85 10.21 -6.39
N MET A 36 -4.02 9.97 -7.00
CA MET A 36 -4.62 10.86 -8.00
C MET A 36 -4.89 12.25 -7.41
N HIS A 37 -5.50 12.34 -6.23
CA HIS A 37 -5.74 13.61 -5.56
C HIS A 37 -4.43 14.37 -5.27
N LEU A 38 -3.40 13.68 -4.75
CA LEU A 38 -2.08 14.27 -4.54
C LEU A 38 -1.47 14.75 -5.86
N ASN A 39 -1.57 13.96 -6.93
CA ASN A 39 -1.01 14.30 -8.23
C ASN A 39 -1.69 15.53 -8.87
N ASN A 40 -2.97 15.75 -8.56
CA ASN A 40 -3.75 16.91 -9.03
C ASN A 40 -3.48 18.21 -8.25
N LEU A 41 -2.78 18.15 -7.11
CA LEU A 41 -2.28 19.35 -6.45
C LEU A 41 -1.14 19.98 -7.27
N ASP A 42 -0.95 21.29 -7.12
CA ASP A 42 0.27 21.91 -7.62
C ASP A 42 1.49 21.32 -6.91
N ARG A 43 2.64 21.36 -7.60
CA ARG A 43 3.86 20.69 -7.14
C ARG A 43 4.33 21.20 -5.78
N THR A 44 4.13 22.47 -5.46
CA THR A 44 4.58 23.05 -4.19
C THR A 44 3.73 22.53 -3.04
N THR A 45 2.40 22.59 -3.18
CA THR A 45 1.47 22.09 -2.17
C THR A 45 1.65 20.59 -1.95
N ARG A 46 1.80 19.80 -3.02
CA ARG A 46 2.07 18.37 -2.91
C ARG A 46 3.36 18.11 -2.15
N ALA A 47 4.45 18.79 -2.50
CA ALA A 47 5.74 18.60 -1.84
C ALA A 47 5.66 18.93 -0.34
N GLN A 48 4.94 19.98 0.05
CA GLN A 48 4.74 20.35 1.46
C GLN A 48 4.02 19.26 2.24
N ILE A 49 2.90 18.75 1.71
CA ILE A 49 2.12 17.69 2.38
C ILE A 49 2.94 16.40 2.46
N LEU A 50 3.66 16.01 1.40
CA LEU A 50 4.48 14.80 1.44
C LEU A 50 5.64 14.93 2.44
N GLN A 51 6.23 16.12 2.57
CA GLN A 51 7.26 16.38 3.59
C GLN A 51 6.68 16.25 5.01
N GLU A 52 5.56 16.91 5.29
CA GLU A 52 4.90 16.86 6.61
C GLU A 52 4.54 15.43 7.02
N LEU A 53 4.05 14.62 6.08
CA LEU A 53 3.63 13.25 6.34
C LEU A 53 4.80 12.27 6.49
N PHE A 54 5.78 12.33 5.58
CA PHE A 54 6.75 11.24 5.42
C PHE A 54 8.17 11.58 5.88
N ASN A 55 8.51 12.85 6.09
CA ASN A 55 9.78 13.17 6.73
C ASN A 55 9.75 12.65 8.19
N THR A 56 10.92 12.24 8.69
CA THR A 56 11.09 11.59 10.00
C THR A 56 11.80 12.49 11.01
N ASP A 57 11.93 13.79 10.70
CA ASP A 57 12.37 14.77 11.67
C ASP A 57 11.34 15.03 12.78
N ASN A 58 11.77 15.70 13.84
CA ASN A 58 10.95 15.93 15.04
C ASN A 58 9.73 16.85 14.81
N ASN A 59 9.57 17.44 13.63
CA ASN A 59 8.48 18.36 13.30
C ASN A 59 7.47 17.73 12.32
N SER A 60 7.69 16.49 11.90
CA SER A 60 6.89 15.78 10.91
C SER A 60 6.18 14.58 11.53
N ILE A 61 5.16 14.05 10.85
CA ILE A 61 4.36 12.92 11.36
C ILE A 61 5.16 11.61 11.35
N GLY A 62 6.13 11.45 10.43
CA GLY A 62 7.01 10.29 10.40
C GLY A 62 6.32 8.98 10.01
N VAL A 63 5.42 9.03 9.02
CA VAL A 63 4.80 7.81 8.48
C VAL A 63 5.89 6.87 7.96
N SER A 64 5.87 5.64 8.49
CA SER A 64 6.94 4.64 8.32
C SER A 64 6.45 3.34 7.67
N TYR A 65 5.14 3.21 7.44
CA TYR A 65 4.55 2.04 6.80
C TYR A 65 3.37 2.45 5.91
N LEU A 66 3.36 2.04 4.64
CA LEU A 66 2.19 2.15 3.76
C LEU A 66 1.66 0.79 3.32
N ARG A 67 0.34 0.71 3.17
CA ARG A 67 -0.34 -0.36 2.46
C ARG A 67 -0.73 0.09 1.06
N LEU A 68 -0.55 -0.78 0.08
CA LEU A 68 -0.88 -0.58 -1.34
C LEU A 68 -1.86 -1.65 -1.82
N SER A 69 -2.70 -1.29 -2.78
CA SER A 69 -3.49 -2.26 -3.53
C SER A 69 -2.65 -2.87 -4.66
N ILE A 70 -2.78 -4.17 -4.88
CA ILE A 70 -2.24 -4.86 -6.06
C ILE A 70 -3.38 -4.93 -7.08
N GLY A 71 -3.36 -4.02 -8.05
CA GLY A 71 -4.49 -3.70 -8.92
C GLY A 71 -5.45 -2.71 -8.26
N ALA A 72 -6.64 -2.55 -8.84
CA ALA A 72 -7.65 -1.63 -8.33
C ALA A 72 -8.18 -2.05 -6.96
N SER A 73 -8.42 -1.04 -6.11
CA SER A 73 -9.31 -1.09 -4.96
C SER A 73 -10.67 -0.45 -5.30
N ASP A 74 -11.58 -0.44 -4.33
CA ASP A 74 -12.81 0.36 -4.38
C ASP A 74 -12.56 1.88 -4.32
N LEU A 75 -11.33 2.30 -3.98
CA LEU A 75 -10.91 3.69 -3.89
C LEU A 75 -10.00 4.11 -5.07
N ASP A 76 -10.17 3.44 -6.21
CA ASP A 76 -9.61 3.79 -7.52
C ASP A 76 -10.72 4.34 -8.44
N GLU A 77 -10.35 5.17 -9.41
CA GLU A 77 -11.35 5.77 -10.32
C GLU A 77 -11.96 4.75 -11.30
N ILE A 78 -11.24 3.67 -11.58
CA ILE A 78 -11.66 2.57 -12.45
C ILE A 78 -11.28 1.22 -11.84
N VAL A 79 -11.99 0.18 -12.25
CA VAL A 79 -11.66 -1.21 -11.92
C VAL A 79 -10.66 -1.74 -12.94
N PHE A 80 -9.54 -2.28 -12.47
CA PHE A 80 -8.52 -2.90 -13.31
C PHE A 80 -7.73 -3.98 -12.55
N SER A 81 -7.10 -4.88 -13.30
CA SER A 81 -5.98 -5.70 -12.86
C SER A 81 -4.76 -5.46 -13.77
N TYR A 82 -3.59 -5.93 -13.37
CA TYR A 82 -2.37 -5.82 -14.19
C TYR A 82 -2.33 -6.82 -15.35
N ASN A 83 -3.37 -7.65 -15.53
CA ASN A 83 -3.43 -8.64 -16.60
C ASN A 83 -4.88 -8.83 -17.08
N ASP A 84 -5.59 -7.72 -17.29
CA ASP A 84 -6.90 -7.73 -17.91
C ASP A 84 -6.80 -8.07 -19.40
N LEU A 85 -7.67 -8.96 -19.87
CA LEU A 85 -7.69 -9.48 -21.23
C LEU A 85 -9.09 -9.39 -21.82
N PRO A 86 -9.23 -9.40 -23.16
CA PRO A 86 -10.53 -9.55 -23.81
C PRO A 86 -11.26 -10.83 -23.34
N PRO A 87 -12.61 -10.83 -23.31
CA PRO A 87 -13.39 -12.00 -22.88
C PRO A 87 -13.01 -13.28 -23.62
N GLY A 88 -12.84 -14.37 -22.86
CA GLY A 88 -12.49 -15.69 -23.39
C GLY A 88 -10.99 -15.95 -23.57
N GLN A 89 -10.13 -14.96 -23.26
CA GLN A 89 -8.67 -15.14 -23.28
C GLN A 89 -8.12 -15.42 -21.88
N THR A 90 -6.96 -16.09 -21.83
CA THR A 90 -6.19 -16.36 -20.61
C THR A 90 -4.72 -16.12 -20.86
N ASP A 91 -3.96 -15.82 -19.81
CA ASP A 91 -2.52 -15.60 -19.89
C ASP A 91 -1.84 -16.18 -18.64
N GLN A 92 -1.79 -17.51 -18.56
CA GLN A 92 -1.23 -18.20 -17.39
C GLN A 92 0.26 -17.90 -17.16
N ASN A 93 0.98 -17.46 -18.20
CA ASN A 93 2.40 -17.14 -18.15
C ASN A 93 2.69 -15.66 -17.83
N MET A 94 1.64 -14.84 -17.63
CA MET A 94 1.75 -13.40 -17.37
C MET A 94 2.56 -12.65 -18.44
N THR A 95 2.40 -13.00 -19.72
CA THR A 95 3.13 -12.34 -20.82
C THR A 95 2.63 -10.93 -21.11
N HIS A 96 1.40 -10.61 -20.74
CA HIS A 96 0.76 -9.30 -20.89
C HIS A 96 0.63 -8.57 -19.55
N PHE A 97 1.42 -8.95 -18.53
CA PHE A 97 1.40 -8.24 -17.26
C PHE A 97 1.92 -6.81 -17.43
N ASP A 98 1.17 -5.82 -16.94
CA ASP A 98 1.57 -4.41 -16.93
C ASP A 98 1.01 -3.70 -15.69
N LEU A 99 1.87 -2.94 -14.99
CA LEU A 99 1.45 -2.05 -13.89
C LEU A 99 0.45 -0.98 -14.35
N GLY A 100 0.43 -0.68 -15.66
CA GLY A 100 -0.70 -0.01 -16.32
C GLY A 100 -1.12 1.28 -15.63
N HIS A 101 -2.33 1.28 -15.06
CA HIS A 101 -2.97 2.45 -14.45
C HIS A 101 -2.15 3.06 -13.30
N ASP A 102 -1.43 2.25 -12.51
CA ASP A 102 -0.63 2.76 -11.39
C ASP A 102 0.55 3.62 -11.82
N ARG A 103 0.95 3.55 -13.09
CA ARG A 103 1.99 4.42 -13.67
C ARG A 103 1.54 5.87 -13.80
N LEU A 104 0.22 6.13 -13.78
CA LEU A 104 -0.32 7.48 -13.92
C LEU A 104 -0.15 8.32 -12.64
N HIS A 105 -0.42 7.72 -11.48
CA HIS A 105 -0.52 8.44 -10.21
C HIS A 105 0.21 7.76 -9.06
N LEU A 106 -0.05 6.47 -8.81
CA LEU A 106 0.49 5.77 -7.64
C LEU A 106 2.02 5.70 -7.64
N ILE A 107 2.61 5.21 -8.72
CA ILE A 107 4.07 5.03 -8.84
C ILE A 107 4.81 6.38 -8.78
N PRO A 108 4.40 7.44 -9.50
CA PRO A 108 5.01 8.77 -9.34
C PRO A 108 4.98 9.29 -7.90
N ILE A 109 3.84 9.17 -7.20
CA ILE A 109 3.72 9.62 -5.81
C ILE A 109 4.59 8.78 -4.87
N LEU A 110 4.62 7.46 -5.04
CA LEU A 110 5.50 6.58 -4.26
C LEU A 110 6.98 6.93 -4.44
N LYS A 111 7.41 7.30 -5.64
CA LYS A 111 8.78 7.76 -5.88
C LYS A 111 9.10 9.07 -5.15
N GLU A 112 8.16 10.01 -5.09
CA GLU A 112 8.32 11.24 -4.29
C GLU A 112 8.41 10.91 -2.79
N ILE A 113 7.58 9.98 -2.30
CA ILE A 113 7.62 9.52 -0.90
C ILE A 113 8.96 8.84 -0.56
N LEU A 114 9.43 7.92 -1.41
CA LEU A 114 10.69 7.20 -1.21
C LEU A 114 11.92 8.13 -1.24
N ALA A 115 11.84 9.23 -1.97
CA ALA A 115 12.89 10.25 -1.94
C ALA A 115 12.97 10.99 -0.58
N ILE A 116 11.87 11.03 0.17
CA ILE A 116 11.78 11.65 1.50
C ILE A 116 12.13 10.62 2.59
N ASN A 117 11.52 9.43 2.52
CA ASN A 117 11.74 8.34 3.45
C ASN A 117 12.07 7.05 2.69
N PRO A 118 13.35 6.82 2.34
CA PRO A 118 13.77 5.61 1.62
C PRO A 118 13.67 4.33 2.47
N SER A 119 13.44 4.46 3.79
CA SER A 119 13.29 3.33 4.72
C SER A 119 11.84 2.96 5.02
N ILE A 120 10.86 3.64 4.39
CA ILE A 120 9.44 3.32 4.58
C ILE A 120 9.14 1.88 4.15
N LYS A 121 8.37 1.16 4.95
CA LYS A 121 7.92 -0.20 4.61
C LYS A 121 6.66 -0.15 3.75
N LEU A 122 6.60 -1.00 2.74
CA LEU A 122 5.47 -1.09 1.80
C LEU A 122 4.88 -2.50 1.80
N MET A 123 3.59 -2.62 2.11
CA MET A 123 2.84 -3.87 2.01
C MET A 123 1.88 -3.84 0.83
N GLY A 124 1.91 -4.86 -0.02
CA GLY A 124 0.94 -5.06 -1.11
C GLY A 124 -0.19 -6.01 -0.69
N SER A 125 -1.43 -5.70 -1.08
CA SER A 125 -2.54 -6.65 -0.97
C SER A 125 -3.55 -6.51 -2.10
N PRO A 126 -4.07 -7.60 -2.68
CA PRO A 126 -5.02 -7.55 -3.78
C PRO A 126 -6.47 -7.47 -3.29
N TRP A 127 -7.33 -6.85 -4.10
CA TRP A 127 -8.79 -6.91 -3.89
C TRP A 127 -9.42 -8.04 -4.71
N SER A 128 -8.91 -8.26 -5.92
CA SER A 128 -9.38 -9.32 -6.82
C SER A 128 -8.27 -9.76 -7.79
N PRO A 129 -8.20 -11.05 -8.15
CA PRO A 129 -7.44 -11.48 -9.33
C PRO A 129 -8.06 -10.94 -10.63
N PRO A 130 -7.33 -11.02 -11.77
CA PRO A 130 -7.89 -10.80 -13.10
C PRO A 130 -9.17 -11.61 -13.34
N ILE A 131 -10.15 -11.03 -14.04
CA ILE A 131 -11.50 -11.62 -14.12
C ILE A 131 -11.52 -12.99 -14.81
N TRP A 132 -10.59 -13.25 -15.75
CA TRP A 132 -10.48 -14.54 -16.42
C TRP A 132 -10.03 -15.67 -15.48
N MET A 133 -9.52 -15.34 -14.29
CA MET A 133 -9.16 -16.32 -13.27
C MET A 133 -10.32 -16.69 -12.31
N LYS A 134 -11.50 -16.07 -12.46
CA LYS A 134 -12.58 -16.12 -11.46
C LYS A 134 -13.77 -16.94 -11.92
N THR A 135 -14.39 -17.65 -10.98
CA THR A 135 -15.59 -18.47 -11.20
C THR A 135 -16.78 -17.70 -11.77
N ASN A 136 -16.85 -16.39 -11.57
CA ASN A 136 -17.94 -15.52 -12.00
C ASN A 136 -17.53 -14.50 -13.05
N THR A 137 -16.29 -14.54 -13.54
CA THR A 137 -15.74 -13.58 -14.53
C THR A 137 -15.97 -12.11 -14.16
N ASN A 138 -15.94 -11.78 -12.86
CA ASN A 138 -16.24 -10.45 -12.34
C ASN A 138 -15.27 -10.08 -11.21
N SER A 139 -14.85 -8.82 -11.14
CA SER A 139 -13.94 -8.33 -10.09
C SER A 139 -14.56 -8.40 -8.69
N VAL A 140 -15.89 -8.37 -8.55
CA VAL A 140 -16.60 -8.45 -7.27
C VAL A 140 -17.10 -9.87 -6.99
N GLY A 141 -16.82 -10.37 -5.79
CA GLY A 141 -17.23 -11.71 -5.34
C GLY A 141 -16.56 -12.84 -6.12
N GLY A 142 -17.19 -14.01 -6.17
CA GLY A 142 -16.62 -15.20 -6.82
C GLY A 142 -15.42 -15.77 -6.06
N SER A 143 -14.72 -16.71 -6.68
CA SER A 143 -13.50 -17.32 -6.13
C SER A 143 -12.49 -17.54 -7.24
N LEU A 144 -11.20 -17.58 -6.86
CA LEU A 144 -10.14 -17.97 -7.76
C LEU A 144 -10.35 -19.44 -8.17
N LEU A 145 -10.36 -19.70 -9.48
CA LEU A 145 -10.42 -21.07 -9.99
C LEU A 145 -9.11 -21.80 -9.65
N THR A 146 -9.21 -23.04 -9.18
CA THR A 146 -8.07 -23.85 -8.73
C THR A 146 -7.02 -24.05 -9.83
N GLU A 147 -7.44 -24.13 -11.09
CA GLU A 147 -6.56 -24.25 -12.25
C GLU A 147 -5.67 -23.02 -12.48
N PHE A 148 -5.99 -21.86 -11.88
CA PHE A 148 -5.21 -20.64 -12.01
C PHE A 148 -4.42 -20.25 -10.75
N TYR A 149 -4.26 -21.17 -9.79
CA TYR A 149 -3.49 -20.89 -8.58
C TYR A 149 -2.03 -20.55 -8.89
N ASP A 150 -1.39 -21.32 -9.77
CA ASP A 150 0.01 -21.09 -10.17
C ASP A 150 0.14 -19.78 -10.96
N ALA A 151 -0.81 -19.49 -11.86
CA ALA A 151 -0.84 -18.24 -12.61
C ALA A 151 -1.01 -17.03 -11.66
N TYR A 152 -1.89 -17.13 -10.66
CA TYR A 152 -2.09 -16.05 -9.71
C TYR A 152 -0.89 -15.88 -8.77
N ALA A 153 -0.22 -16.95 -8.35
CA ALA A 153 1.06 -16.84 -7.64
C ALA A 153 2.11 -16.09 -8.48
N LEU A 154 2.20 -16.41 -9.78
CA LEU A 154 3.08 -15.69 -10.71
C LEU A 154 2.70 -14.23 -10.88
N TYR A 155 1.41 -13.88 -10.81
CA TYR A 155 0.93 -12.49 -10.84
C TYR A 155 1.52 -11.65 -9.69
N PHE A 156 1.60 -12.17 -8.47
CA PHE A 156 2.28 -11.48 -7.36
C PHE A 156 3.79 -11.34 -7.59
N VAL A 157 4.44 -12.39 -8.10
CA VAL A 157 5.87 -12.34 -8.42
C VAL A 157 6.15 -11.25 -9.47
N ARG A 158 5.31 -11.15 -10.51
CA ARG A 158 5.41 -10.09 -11.52
C ARG A 158 5.21 -8.72 -10.91
N TYR A 159 4.20 -8.54 -10.05
CA TYR A 159 4.00 -7.27 -9.34
C TYR A 159 5.25 -6.83 -8.59
N ILE A 160 5.83 -7.71 -7.75
CA ILE A 160 7.03 -7.40 -6.97
C ILE A 160 8.21 -7.06 -7.90
N GLN A 161 8.42 -7.83 -8.97
CA GLN A 161 9.50 -7.60 -9.93
C GLN A 161 9.34 -6.29 -10.70
N GLU A 162 8.14 -5.96 -11.17
CA GLU A 162 7.88 -4.73 -11.91
C GLU A 162 7.97 -3.50 -10.98
N MET A 163 7.45 -3.58 -9.76
CA MET A 163 7.64 -2.51 -8.76
C MET A 163 9.13 -2.29 -8.45
N GLN A 164 9.91 -3.38 -8.33
CA GLN A 164 11.35 -3.28 -8.10
C GLN A 164 12.08 -2.61 -9.28
N LYS A 165 11.66 -2.85 -10.53
CA LYS A 165 12.21 -2.13 -11.70
C LYS A 165 11.90 -0.63 -11.67
N GLU A 166 10.81 -0.24 -11.02
CA GLU A 166 10.49 1.16 -10.73
C GLU A 166 11.27 1.74 -9.54
N GLY A 167 12.14 0.94 -8.90
CA GLY A 167 12.89 1.33 -7.71
C GLY A 167 12.07 1.26 -6.42
N ILE A 168 10.94 0.54 -6.43
CA ILE A 168 10.02 0.41 -5.29
C ILE A 168 10.13 -1.03 -4.75
N THR A 169 10.56 -1.18 -3.50
CA THR A 169 10.64 -2.49 -2.84
C THR A 169 9.33 -2.75 -2.08
N ILE A 170 8.75 -3.95 -2.25
CA ILE A 170 7.59 -4.41 -1.50
C ILE A 170 8.10 -5.33 -0.39
N ASP A 171 7.80 -5.00 0.86
CA ASP A 171 8.28 -5.68 2.06
C ASP A 171 7.37 -6.82 2.53
N ALA A 172 6.07 -6.75 2.21
CA ALA A 172 5.05 -7.71 2.65
C ALA A 172 3.90 -7.85 1.65
#